data_AF-D0L362-F1
#
_entry.id   AF-D0L362-F1
#
_cell.length_a   1.000
_cell.length_b   1.000
_cell.length_c   1.000
_cell.angle_alpha   90.00
_cell.angle_beta   90.00
_cell.angle_gamma   90.00
#
_symmetry.space_group_name_H-M   'P 1'
#
loop_
_entity.id
_entity.type
_entity.pdbx_description
1 polymer ?
#
loop_
_entity_poly.entity_id
_entity_poly.type
_entity_poly.pdbx_seq_one_letter_code
_entity_poly.pdbx_strand_id
1 'polypeptide(L)'
;MRTSVVMILAAMLTATGFVIGAGAAEAAPSWNGQWTLTRYAASKTGTSLAARQREPDFSNVYTFATRCSAGKCVATVVDGPPAANPTIPRPPRYTWNGATWMEQFDWQWDCYMGAGKPKVWAPAHSVAWYTPQRDGTKTGTWRTVIDSGPCRGTVVMAVKATPKTAVPGFPGS
;
A
#
# COMPACT_ATOMS: atom_id res chain seq x y z
N MET A 1 52.66 15.54 69.11
CA MET A 1 52.74 14.11 68.75
C MET A 1 51.75 13.87 67.62
N ARG A 2 52.24 13.63 66.40
CA ARG A 2 52.09 12.39 65.61
C ARG A 2 50.60 12.00 65.43
N THR A 3 50.04 11.96 64.21
CA THR A 3 50.55 11.21 63.05
C THR A 3 49.85 11.69 61.77
N SER A 4 50.60 11.82 60.67
CA SER A 4 50.07 12.01 59.32
C SER A 4 49.50 10.70 58.77
N VAL A 5 48.37 10.75 58.06
CA VAL A 5 47.95 9.71 57.11
C VAL A 5 47.50 10.38 55.83
N VAL A 6 48.27 10.14 54.76
CA VAL A 6 47.96 10.46 53.37
C VAL A 6 47.02 9.38 52.85
N MET A 7 45.87 9.76 52.29
CA MET A 7 44.99 8.85 51.57
C MET A 7 44.75 9.40 50.16
N ILE A 8 45.22 8.62 49.20
CA ILE A 8 45.18 8.81 47.75
C ILE A 8 43.73 8.66 47.28
N LEU A 9 43.15 9.70 46.66
CA LEU A 9 41.87 9.56 45.95
C LEU A 9 42.15 9.37 44.45
N ALA A 10 41.84 8.17 43.96
CA ALA A 10 41.84 7.82 42.55
C ALA A 10 40.67 8.51 41.83
N ALA A 11 40.96 9.26 40.77
CA ALA A 11 39.94 9.86 39.90
C ALA A 11 39.41 8.81 38.92
N MET A 12 38.16 8.36 39.11
CA MET A 12 37.44 7.55 38.13
C MET A 12 36.69 8.49 37.17
N LEU A 13 37.19 8.62 35.94
CA LEU A 13 36.46 9.23 34.82
C LEU A 13 35.46 8.21 34.25
N THR A 14 34.19 8.32 34.64
CA THR A 14 33.10 7.58 33.98
C THR A 14 32.68 8.33 32.72
N ALA A 15 33.16 7.87 31.56
CA ALA A 15 32.64 8.29 30.27
C ALA A 15 31.26 7.65 30.06
N THR A 16 30.18 8.39 30.36
CA THR A 16 28.82 8.01 29.97
C THR A 16 28.68 8.16 28.45
N GLY A 17 28.83 7.05 27.73
CA GLY A 17 28.55 6.96 26.30
C GLY A 17 27.06 7.23 26.04
N PHE A 18 26.79 8.27 25.25
CA PHE A 18 25.46 8.57 24.74
C PHE A 18 25.10 7.52 23.68
N VAL A 19 24.36 6.49 24.07
CA VAL A 19 23.82 5.51 23.11
C VAL A 19 22.67 6.20 22.38
N ILE A 20 22.95 6.72 21.19
CA ILE A 20 21.89 7.14 20.27
C ILE A 20 21.19 5.85 19.85
N GLY A 21 20.10 5.52 20.54
CA GLY A 21 19.22 4.44 20.14
C GLY A 21 18.78 4.70 18.71
N ALA A 22 19.20 3.84 17.77
CA ALA A 22 18.59 3.80 16.46
C ALA A 22 17.09 3.58 16.70
N GLY A 23 16.27 4.57 16.37
CA GLY A 23 14.82 4.46 16.51
C GLY A 23 14.38 3.18 15.82
N ALA A 24 13.63 2.34 16.53
CA ALA A 24 13.00 1.18 15.92
C ALA A 24 12.20 1.70 14.72
N ALA A 25 12.57 1.30 13.50
CA ALA A 25 11.75 1.56 12.35
C ALA A 25 10.38 0.93 12.65
N GLU A 26 9.32 1.75 12.75
CA GLU A 26 7.97 1.20 12.90
C GLU A 26 7.76 0.19 11.77
N ALA A 27 7.49 -1.06 12.15
CA ALA A 27 7.26 -2.11 11.19
C ALA A 27 6.05 -1.72 10.33
N ALA A 28 6.20 -1.78 9.00
CA ALA A 28 5.13 -1.40 8.08
C ALA A 28 3.82 -2.15 8.44
N PRO A 29 2.67 -1.48 8.55
CA PRO A 29 1.41 -2.13 8.90
C PRO A 29 1.07 -3.22 7.88
N SER A 30 1.18 -4.48 8.31
CA SER A 30 1.13 -5.64 7.43
C SER A 30 -0.20 -5.76 6.66
N TRP A 31 -0.13 -6.36 5.47
CA TRP A 31 -1.29 -6.82 4.72
C TRP A 31 -1.58 -8.30 4.95
N ASN A 32 -0.82 -9.04 5.76
CA ASN A 32 -0.97 -10.50 5.89
C ASN A 32 -2.43 -10.92 6.14
N GLY A 33 -2.90 -11.92 5.39
CA GLY A 33 -4.24 -12.49 5.54
C GLY A 33 -5.22 -12.05 4.44
N GLN A 34 -6.51 -12.26 4.69
CA GLN A 34 -7.58 -11.99 3.73
C GLN A 34 -8.16 -10.59 3.87
N TRP A 35 -8.29 -9.90 2.75
CA TRP A 35 -8.83 -8.54 2.67
C TRP A 35 -9.87 -8.45 1.58
N THR A 36 -10.97 -7.76 1.88
CA THR A 36 -11.91 -7.26 0.87
C THR A 36 -11.39 -5.93 0.35
N LEU A 37 -11.01 -5.87 -0.93
CA LEU A 37 -10.63 -4.64 -1.62
C LEU A 37 -11.83 -4.10 -2.40
N THR A 38 -12.36 -2.97 -1.94
CA THR A 38 -13.45 -2.22 -2.56
C THR A 38 -12.91 -1.04 -3.36
N ARG A 39 -13.40 -0.89 -4.58
CA ARG A 39 -13.13 0.23 -5.48
C ARG A 39 -14.43 0.98 -5.70
N TYR A 40 -14.45 2.27 -5.37
CA TYR A 40 -15.67 3.08 -5.39
C TYR A 40 -15.88 3.73 -6.77
N ALA A 41 -16.08 2.90 -7.80
CA ALA A 41 -16.21 3.34 -9.18
C ALA A 41 -17.48 4.16 -9.46
N ALA A 42 -18.53 4.03 -8.63
CA ALA A 42 -19.76 4.81 -8.78
C ALA A 42 -19.56 6.31 -8.53
N SER A 43 -18.51 6.67 -7.79
CA SER A 43 -18.14 8.04 -7.44
C SER A 43 -16.83 8.50 -8.09
N LYS A 44 -16.38 7.79 -9.13
CA LYS A 44 -15.14 8.14 -9.82
C LYS A 44 -15.22 9.52 -10.50
N THR A 45 -14.07 10.17 -10.60
CA THR A 45 -13.90 11.50 -11.20
C THR A 45 -12.69 11.52 -12.13
N GLY A 46 -12.48 12.62 -12.84
CA GLY A 46 -11.31 12.83 -13.70
C GLY A 46 -11.64 13.45 -15.05
N THR A 47 -10.62 13.59 -15.89
CA THR A 47 -10.73 14.25 -17.20
C THR A 47 -11.13 13.30 -18.33
N SER A 48 -10.97 11.99 -18.13
CA SER A 48 -11.31 10.99 -19.15
C SER A 48 -12.82 10.88 -19.35
N LEU A 49 -13.24 10.52 -20.57
CA LEU A 49 -14.61 10.05 -20.84
C LEU A 49 -15.01 8.91 -19.90
N ALA A 50 -14.09 7.99 -19.62
CA ALA A 50 -14.32 6.84 -18.75
C ALA A 50 -14.68 7.26 -17.31
N ALA A 51 -14.21 8.41 -16.83
CA ALA A 51 -14.57 8.91 -15.51
C ALA A 51 -16.04 9.36 -15.41
N ARG A 52 -16.69 9.62 -16.56
CA ARG A 52 -18.10 10.06 -16.63
C ARG A 52 -19.06 8.88 -16.85
N GLN A 53 -18.53 7.70 -17.14
CA GLN A 53 -19.31 6.50 -17.37
C GLN A 53 -19.76 5.90 -16.05
N ARG A 54 -21.06 5.62 -15.94
CA ARG A 54 -21.64 5.01 -14.73
C ARG A 54 -21.19 3.57 -14.60
N GLU A 55 -20.50 3.27 -13.51
CA GLU A 55 -20.06 1.94 -13.14
C GLU A 55 -20.41 1.70 -11.66
N PRO A 56 -20.90 0.51 -11.27
CA PRO A 56 -21.13 0.21 -9.87
C PRO A 56 -19.80 0.06 -9.13
N ASP A 57 -19.83 0.28 -7.81
CA ASP A 57 -18.72 -0.12 -6.95
C ASP A 57 -18.52 -1.63 -7.05
N PHE A 58 -17.27 -2.06 -6.92
CA PHE A 58 -16.92 -3.48 -6.98
C PHE A 58 -15.89 -3.85 -5.93
N SER A 59 -15.99 -5.09 -5.47
CA SER A 59 -15.11 -5.63 -4.45
C SER A 59 -14.67 -7.04 -4.77
N ASN A 60 -13.42 -7.37 -4.45
CA ASN A 60 -12.89 -8.73 -4.50
C ASN A 60 -12.17 -9.05 -3.19
N VAL A 61 -12.10 -10.33 -2.85
CA VAL A 61 -11.32 -10.83 -1.71
C VAL A 61 -9.98 -11.33 -2.22
N TYR A 62 -8.89 -10.91 -1.58
CA TYR A 62 -7.54 -11.38 -1.86
C TYR A 62 -6.84 -11.81 -0.58
N THR A 63 -5.93 -12.76 -0.69
CA THR A 63 -4.99 -13.13 0.36
C THR A 63 -3.63 -12.51 0.07
N PHE A 64 -3.04 -11.87 1.07
CA PHE A 64 -1.77 -11.20 0.96
C PHE A 64 -0.71 -11.85 1.84
N ALA A 65 0.54 -11.81 1.35
CA ALA A 65 1.74 -12.09 2.12
C ALA A 65 2.70 -10.89 2.04
N THR A 66 3.14 -10.41 3.20
CA THR A 66 4.04 -9.27 3.35
C THR A 66 5.44 -9.75 3.72
N ARG A 67 6.44 -9.25 3.02
CA ARG A 67 7.86 -9.49 3.33
C ARG A 67 8.58 -8.16 3.48
N CYS A 68 9.32 -8.00 4.57
CA CYS A 68 10.15 -6.83 4.83
C CYS A 68 11.62 -7.25 4.88
N SER A 69 12.48 -6.54 4.15
CA SER A 69 13.94 -6.72 4.17
C SER A 69 14.63 -5.38 3.96
N ALA A 70 15.67 -5.10 4.76
CA ALA A 70 16.47 -3.87 4.67
C ALA A 70 15.63 -2.57 4.59
N GLY A 71 14.60 -2.45 5.43
CA GLY A 71 13.72 -1.27 5.48
C GLY A 71 12.70 -1.17 4.34
N LYS A 72 12.64 -2.15 3.42
CA LYS A 72 11.65 -2.21 2.34
C LYS A 72 10.63 -3.30 2.62
N CYS A 73 9.35 -2.95 2.60
CA CYS A 73 8.27 -3.91 2.76
C CYS A 73 7.43 -4.01 1.48
N VAL A 74 7.18 -5.25 1.06
CA VAL A 74 6.35 -5.56 -0.10
C VAL A 74 5.25 -6.53 0.31
N ALA A 75 3.99 -6.14 0.10
CA ALA A 75 2.83 -7.00 0.20
C ALA A 75 2.48 -7.54 -1.19
N THR A 76 2.39 -8.86 -1.32
CA THR A 76 2.08 -9.56 -2.57
C THR A 76 0.75 -10.28 -2.43
N VAL A 77 -0.13 -10.15 -3.42
CA VAL A 77 -1.34 -10.98 -3.52
C VAL A 77 -0.92 -12.40 -3.90
N VAL A 78 -1.23 -13.36 -3.05
CA VAL A 78 -0.88 -14.78 -3.23
C VAL A 78 -2.09 -15.65 -3.58
N ASP A 79 -3.31 -15.16 -3.36
CA ASP A 79 -4.55 -15.83 -3.73
C ASP A 79 -5.70 -14.80 -3.93
N GLY A 80 -6.71 -15.18 -4.71
CA GLY A 80 -7.86 -14.34 -5.08
C GLY A 80 -8.16 -14.36 -6.58
N PRO A 81 -9.27 -13.73 -7.01
CA PRO A 81 -9.72 -13.84 -8.38
C PRO A 81 -8.79 -13.14 -9.36
N PRO A 82 -8.61 -13.71 -10.56
CA PRO A 82 -7.92 -13.04 -11.66
C PRO A 82 -8.53 -11.66 -11.97
N ALA A 83 -7.69 -10.68 -12.33
CA ALA A 83 -8.17 -9.49 -13.02
C ALA A 83 -8.83 -9.89 -14.35
N ALA A 84 -10.01 -9.35 -14.64
CA ALA A 84 -10.74 -9.62 -15.89
C ALA A 84 -9.97 -9.12 -17.12
N ASN A 85 -9.19 -8.05 -16.96
CA ASN A 85 -8.29 -7.58 -17.99
C ASN A 85 -6.96 -8.34 -17.91
N PRO A 86 -6.61 -9.13 -18.96
CA PRO A 86 -5.41 -9.96 -18.94
C PRO A 86 -4.10 -9.17 -19.05
N THR A 87 -4.17 -7.88 -19.40
CA THR A 87 -2.98 -7.02 -19.52
C THR A 87 -2.50 -6.47 -18.17
N ILE A 88 -3.28 -6.66 -17.09
CA ILE A 88 -2.88 -6.27 -15.74
C ILE A 88 -1.81 -7.26 -15.22
N PRO A 89 -0.61 -6.78 -14.84
CA PRO A 89 0.47 -7.63 -14.36
C PRO A 89 0.13 -8.45 -13.12
N ARG A 90 0.77 -9.62 -12.97
CA ARG A 90 0.59 -10.51 -11.82
C ARG A 90 1.92 -11.03 -11.25
N PRO A 91 1.96 -11.31 -9.93
CA PRO A 91 0.94 -10.96 -8.94
C PRO A 91 0.93 -9.45 -8.65
N PRO A 92 -0.22 -8.88 -8.24
CA PRO A 92 -0.28 -7.54 -7.64
C PRO A 92 0.72 -7.39 -6.48
N ARG A 93 1.45 -6.27 -6.46
CA ARG A 93 2.46 -5.95 -5.44
C ARG A 93 2.30 -4.52 -4.94
N TYR A 94 2.35 -4.38 -3.62
CA TYR A 94 2.22 -3.12 -2.91
C TYR A 94 3.49 -2.86 -2.13
N THR A 95 4.13 -1.71 -2.36
CA THR A 95 5.36 -1.31 -1.66
C THR A 95 5.03 -0.28 -0.59
N TRP A 96 5.61 -0.46 0.60
CA TRP A 96 5.50 0.52 1.68
C TRP A 96 6.46 1.69 1.44
N ASN A 97 5.97 2.92 1.53
CA ASN A 97 6.80 4.13 1.39
C ASN A 97 7.04 4.90 2.70
N GLY A 98 6.71 4.31 3.84
CA GLY A 98 6.80 4.98 5.16
C GLY A 98 5.46 5.51 5.69
N ALA A 99 4.46 5.70 4.83
CA ALA A 99 3.13 6.18 5.24
C ALA A 99 1.97 5.46 4.55
N THR A 100 2.17 5.00 3.33
CA THR A 100 1.15 4.39 2.48
C THR A 100 1.70 3.16 1.77
N TRP A 101 0.81 2.20 1.51
CA TRP A 101 1.07 1.11 0.60
C TRP A 101 0.71 1.51 -0.81
N MET A 102 1.64 1.37 -1.74
CA MET A 102 1.48 1.78 -3.13
C MET A 102 1.58 0.58 -4.07
N GLU A 103 0.53 0.35 -4.85
CA GLU A 103 0.58 -0.50 -6.04
C GLU A 103 0.68 0.40 -7.28
N GLN A 104 1.55 0.04 -8.21
CA GLN A 104 1.68 0.73 -9.49
C GLN A 104 1.89 -0.28 -10.61
N PHE A 105 1.26 -0.05 -11.77
CA PHE A 105 1.39 -0.93 -12.93
C PHE A 105 0.91 -0.27 -14.22
N ASP A 106 1.52 -0.71 -15.32
CA ASP A 106 1.09 -0.40 -16.67
C ASP A 106 0.16 -1.51 -17.20
N TRP A 107 -0.84 -1.13 -17.99
CA TRP A 107 -1.83 -2.03 -18.55
C TRP A 107 -2.52 -1.39 -19.77
N GLN A 108 -3.44 -2.12 -20.41
CA GLN A 108 -4.26 -1.60 -21.50
C GLN A 108 -5.66 -1.28 -20.99
N TRP A 109 -6.06 -0.02 -21.03
CA TRP A 109 -7.42 0.42 -20.73
C TRP A 109 -8.38 -0.02 -21.83
N ASP A 110 -9.47 -0.71 -21.46
CA ASP A 110 -10.59 -1.02 -22.36
C ASP A 110 -11.53 0.19 -22.40
N CYS A 111 -11.42 1.03 -23.42
CA CYS A 111 -12.29 2.19 -23.54
C CYS A 111 -13.70 1.74 -23.97
N TYR A 112 -14.68 1.85 -23.06
CA TYR A 112 -16.06 1.53 -23.38
C TYR A 112 -16.64 2.55 -24.37
N MET A 113 -16.90 2.09 -25.59
CA MET A 113 -17.43 2.91 -26.69
C MET A 113 -18.96 2.86 -26.82
N GLY A 114 -19.65 2.19 -25.90
CA GLY A 114 -21.09 1.90 -25.98
C GLY A 114 -21.38 0.45 -26.36
N ALA A 115 -22.63 0.02 -26.15
CA ALA A 115 -23.05 -1.34 -26.43
C ALA A 115 -22.88 -1.70 -27.92
N GLY A 116 -22.37 -2.90 -28.20
CA GLY A 116 -22.16 -3.40 -29.56
C GLY A 116 -20.97 -2.77 -30.32
N LYS A 117 -20.22 -1.86 -29.69
CA LYS A 117 -19.01 -1.27 -30.30
C LYS A 117 -17.77 -2.12 -29.98
N PRO A 118 -16.80 -2.24 -30.91
CA PRO A 118 -15.53 -2.89 -30.63
C PRO A 118 -14.78 -2.23 -29.47
N LYS A 119 -13.98 -3.04 -28.78
CA LYS A 119 -13.07 -2.56 -27.74
C LYS A 119 -12.00 -1.67 -28.35
N VAL A 120 -11.74 -0.53 -27.71
CA VAL A 120 -10.63 0.36 -28.07
C VAL A 120 -9.65 0.35 -26.91
N TRP A 121 -8.52 -0.32 -27.14
CA TRP A 121 -7.45 -0.43 -26.14
C TRP A 121 -6.53 0.77 -26.20
N ALA A 122 -6.13 1.29 -25.04
CA ALA A 122 -5.15 2.36 -24.92
C ALA A 122 -4.17 2.07 -23.77
N PRO A 123 -2.88 2.38 -23.92
CA PRO A 123 -1.94 2.33 -22.81
C PRO A 123 -2.41 3.17 -21.63
N ALA A 124 -2.25 2.62 -20.43
CA ALA A 124 -2.60 3.29 -19.20
C ALA A 124 -1.68 2.90 -18.05
N HIS A 125 -1.48 3.86 -17.15
CA HIS A 125 -0.72 3.71 -15.92
C HIS A 125 -1.63 3.89 -14.71
N SER A 126 -1.65 2.91 -13.80
CA SER A 126 -2.40 2.98 -12.55
C SER A 126 -1.48 3.07 -11.35
N VAL A 127 -1.86 3.91 -10.39
CA VAL A 127 -1.29 3.92 -9.04
C VAL A 127 -2.43 3.90 -8.02
N ALA A 128 -2.34 3.00 -7.05
CA ALA A 128 -3.27 2.93 -5.92
C ALA A 128 -2.52 3.09 -4.61
N TRP A 129 -2.97 4.03 -3.78
CA TRP A 129 -2.44 4.28 -2.45
C TRP A 129 -3.43 3.83 -1.38
N TYR A 130 -2.91 3.13 -0.37
CA TYR A 130 -3.65 2.67 0.78
C TYR A 130 -2.95 3.12 2.07
N THR A 131 -3.59 4.02 2.79
CA THR A 131 -3.13 4.52 4.08
C THR A 131 -3.78 3.68 5.19
N PRO A 132 -3.00 3.05 6.07
CA PRO A 132 -3.53 2.36 7.25
C PRO A 132 -4.37 3.30 8.14
N GLN A 133 -5.50 2.81 8.62
CA GLN A 133 -6.42 3.51 9.51
C GLN A 133 -6.39 2.91 10.92
N ARG A 134 -6.82 3.68 11.92
CA ARG A 134 -6.88 3.23 13.32
C ARG A 134 -7.84 2.06 13.54
N ASP A 135 -8.88 1.94 12.73
CA ASP A 135 -9.86 0.85 12.77
C ASP A 135 -9.36 -0.45 12.09
N GLY A 136 -8.09 -0.49 11.68
CA GLY A 136 -7.48 -1.63 10.99
C GLY A 136 -7.77 -1.68 9.49
N THR A 137 -8.65 -0.82 8.97
CA THR A 137 -8.87 -0.71 7.52
C THR A 137 -7.70 0.02 6.85
N LYS A 138 -7.66 0.00 5.52
CA LYS A 138 -6.78 0.89 4.75
C LYS A 138 -7.62 1.63 3.72
N THR A 139 -7.44 2.94 3.60
CA THR A 139 -8.21 3.79 2.69
C THR A 139 -7.29 4.62 1.83
N GLY A 140 -7.76 5.01 0.65
CA GLY A 140 -7.03 5.96 -0.18
C GLY A 140 -7.63 6.11 -1.55
N THR A 141 -6.76 6.20 -2.56
CA THR A 141 -7.15 6.58 -3.92
C THR A 141 -6.49 5.67 -4.93
N TRP A 142 -7.23 5.30 -5.96
CA TRP A 142 -6.73 4.74 -7.20
C TRP A 142 -6.79 5.82 -8.27
N ARG A 143 -5.65 6.13 -8.87
CA ARG A 143 -5.55 7.00 -10.05
C ARG A 143 -5.07 6.20 -11.25
N THR A 144 -5.77 6.33 -12.36
CA THR A 144 -5.32 5.86 -13.67
C THR A 144 -5.14 7.04 -14.62
N VAL A 145 -4.02 7.05 -15.34
CA VAL A 145 -3.77 7.92 -16.48
C VAL A 145 -3.88 7.05 -17.73
N ILE A 146 -4.70 7.47 -18.69
CA ILE A 146 -4.91 6.82 -19.98
C ILE A 146 -4.24 7.71 -21.02
N ASP A 147 -3.22 7.18 -21.70
CA ASP A 147 -2.26 7.99 -22.44
C ASP A 147 -2.80 8.46 -23.78
N SER A 148 -3.72 7.70 -24.38
CA SER A 148 -4.18 7.93 -25.74
C SER A 148 -5.62 7.45 -25.98
N GLY A 149 -6.07 7.66 -27.22
CA GLY A 149 -7.38 7.20 -27.67
C GLY A 149 -8.58 7.98 -27.11
N PRO A 150 -9.80 7.48 -27.34
CA PRO A 150 -11.03 8.18 -26.97
C PRO A 150 -11.21 8.38 -25.46
N CYS A 151 -10.62 7.50 -24.64
CA CYS A 151 -10.63 7.60 -23.19
C CYS A 151 -9.41 8.32 -22.61
N ARG A 152 -8.58 9.00 -23.42
CA ARG A 152 -7.41 9.75 -22.92
C ARG A 152 -7.81 10.69 -21.79
N GLY A 153 -7.01 10.70 -20.73
CA GLY A 153 -7.23 11.53 -19.55
C GLY A 153 -7.06 10.74 -18.27
N THR A 154 -7.70 11.20 -17.20
CA THR A 154 -7.55 10.60 -15.87
C THR A 154 -8.84 9.98 -15.38
N VAL A 155 -8.72 8.90 -14.62
CA VAL A 155 -9.78 8.32 -13.78
C VAL A 155 -9.26 8.26 -12.35
N VAL A 156 -10.04 8.74 -11.40
CA VAL A 156 -9.69 8.77 -9.97
C VAL A 156 -10.88 8.24 -9.17
N MET A 157 -10.64 7.26 -8.31
CA MET A 157 -11.68 6.70 -7.44
C MET A 157 -11.13 6.43 -6.05
N ALA A 158 -12.00 6.44 -5.05
CA ALA A 158 -11.62 6.01 -3.71
C ALA A 158 -11.42 4.49 -3.67
N VAL A 159 -10.58 4.03 -2.76
CA VAL A 159 -10.38 2.61 -2.46
C VAL A 159 -10.42 2.37 -0.96
N LYS A 160 -10.90 1.18 -0.57
CA LYS A 160 -10.87 0.69 0.81
C LYS A 160 -10.50 -0.78 0.85
N ALA A 161 -9.59 -1.13 1.73
CA ALA A 161 -9.30 -2.51 2.10
C ALA A 161 -9.83 -2.76 3.52
N THR A 162 -10.70 -3.76 3.66
CA THR A 162 -11.27 -4.17 4.95
C THR A 162 -10.79 -5.57 5.28
N PRO A 163 -10.20 -5.82 6.46
CA PRO A 163 -9.76 -7.15 6.85
C PRO A 163 -10.98 -8.06 7.00
N LYS A 164 -10.91 -9.31 6.51
CA LYS A 164 -12.07 -10.21 6.50
C LYS A 164 -12.34 -10.87 7.85
N THR A 165 -11.33 -10.99 8.71
CA THR A 165 -11.31 -11.22 10.17
C THR A 165 -9.85 -11.50 10.54
N ALA A 166 -9.38 -11.04 11.71
CA ALA A 166 -8.03 -11.33 12.20
C ALA A 166 -7.80 -12.85 12.26
N VAL A 167 -6.71 -13.35 11.68
CA VAL A 167 -6.30 -14.75 11.89
C VAL A 167 -5.99 -14.90 13.39
N PRO A 168 -6.69 -15.79 14.12
CA PRO A 168 -6.25 -16.17 15.46
C PRO A 168 -4.86 -16.80 15.32
N GLY A 169 -3.83 -16.17 15.90
CA GLY A 169 -2.48 -16.74 15.93
C GLY A 169 -1.33 -15.90 15.36
N PHE A 170 -1.50 -14.59 15.14
CA PHE A 170 -0.34 -13.70 15.02
C PHE A 170 -0.03 -13.08 16.38
N PRO A 171 1.00 -13.56 17.12
CA PRO A 171 1.48 -12.84 18.28
C PRO A 171 2.19 -11.58 17.78
N GLY A 172 1.55 -10.43 17.99
CA GLY A 172 2.15 -9.12 17.81
C GLY A 172 2.69 -8.59 19.13
N SER A 173 3.96 -8.87 19.40
CA SER A 173 4.90 -8.07 20.20
C SER A 173 6.28 -8.68 20.03
#